data_AF-A0AAU3Q883-F1
#
_entry.id   AF-A0AAU3Q883-F1
#
_cell.length_a   1.000
_cell.length_b   1.000
_cell.length_c   1.000
_cell.angle_alpha   90.00
_cell.angle_beta   90.00
_cell.angle_gamma   90.00
#
_symmetry.space_group_name_H-M   'P 1'
#
loop_
_entity.id
_entity.type
_entity.pdbx_description
1 polymer ?
#
loop_
_entity_poly.entity_id
_entity_poly.type
_entity_poly.pdbx_seq_one_letter_code
_entity_poly.pdbx_strand_id
1 'polypeptide(L)'
;MLIGNTTNAPSDPVDSAAHHTLARRVAAESAVLLKNEDAVLPLKGHTRIAVIGEFARTPRYQGAGSSQVVPTQIDNTLDSLRTVAGKEIEVSFHPGFTLSGADDALMPQAVQAAATAEVTVLFLGLPDGEESEGFDRRGLELPLAQTRLLTAIGAVTSNVIVVLCNGGVIEVSSWQHHAKAILEMWLPGQAGGSAIADLLMGIANPSGRLAETIPLRLQDTPAHLNFPGSDSSVIYGERLYVGYRYYDAKHMPVSFPFGHGLSYTTFHYTDLQAAVRGTGDDITVYVRLNVTNTGSVRGKDVVQLYVRDIDSSVDRPVRELAAKSISRQENQPRSPSNSTLGVCRSTAPTMAVVCSNRAHSNSQPVPHRAICGSR
;
A
#
# COMPACT_ATOMS: atom_id res chain seq x y z
N MET A 1 -12.26 23.77 -25.18
CA MET A 1 -11.14 23.24 -25.99
C MET A 1 -9.97 24.21 -25.87
N LEU A 2 -9.16 24.06 -24.82
CA LEU A 2 -7.94 24.84 -24.61
C LEU A 2 -6.78 24.04 -25.21
N ILE A 3 -6.60 24.14 -26.53
CA ILE A 3 -5.36 23.74 -27.17
C ILE A 3 -4.49 25.00 -27.17
N GLY A 4 -3.70 25.16 -26.10
CA GLY A 4 -2.67 26.18 -26.05
C GLY A 4 -1.51 25.74 -26.94
N ASN A 5 -1.21 26.55 -27.96
CA ASN A 5 0.01 26.44 -28.78
C ASN A 5 1.24 26.38 -27.87
N THR A 6 1.84 25.20 -27.73
CA THR A 6 3.21 25.07 -27.25
C THR A 6 4.15 25.48 -28.37
N THR A 7 4.72 26.66 -28.23
CA THR A 7 5.83 27.16 -29.05
C THR A 7 6.97 26.14 -29.09
N ASN A 8 7.55 25.95 -30.27
CA ASN A 8 8.73 25.13 -30.60
C ASN A 8 9.98 25.47 -29.73
N ALA A 9 9.95 25.13 -28.44
CA ALA A 9 11.18 24.89 -27.70
C ALA A 9 11.70 23.51 -28.13
N PRO A 10 13.00 23.34 -28.45
CA PRO A 10 13.55 22.00 -28.59
C PRO A 10 13.33 21.26 -27.27
N SER A 11 12.43 20.27 -27.28
CA SER A 11 12.24 19.40 -26.13
C SER A 11 13.49 18.54 -26.02
N ASP A 12 14.09 18.49 -24.83
CA ASP A 12 15.13 17.51 -24.55
C ASP A 12 14.62 16.10 -24.93
N PRO A 13 15.46 15.25 -25.55
CA PRO A 13 15.04 13.91 -25.94
C PRO A 13 14.60 13.12 -24.70
N VAL A 14 13.49 12.38 -24.82
CA VAL A 14 12.97 11.55 -23.74
C VAL A 14 13.95 10.40 -23.44
N ASP A 15 14.47 10.36 -22.21
CA ASP A 15 15.28 9.25 -21.73
C ASP A 15 14.39 8.13 -21.15
N SER A 16 13.93 7.26 -22.04
CA SER A 16 13.07 6.12 -21.67
C SER A 16 13.72 5.17 -20.67
N ALA A 17 15.06 5.02 -20.71
CA ALA A 17 15.78 4.11 -19.81
C ALA A 17 15.85 4.68 -18.39
N ALA A 18 16.15 5.98 -18.25
CA ALA A 18 16.11 6.66 -16.97
C ALA A 18 14.69 6.68 -16.37
N HIS A 19 13.67 6.91 -17.20
CA HIS A 19 12.27 6.87 -16.77
C HIS A 19 11.83 5.46 -16.33
N HIS A 20 12.26 4.41 -17.04
CA HIS A 20 11.98 3.03 -16.64
C HIS A 20 12.66 2.67 -15.30
N THR A 21 13.90 3.12 -15.10
CA THR A 21 14.62 2.97 -13.82
C THR A 21 13.92 3.71 -12.68
N LEU A 22 13.42 4.93 -12.95
CA LEU A 22 12.61 5.68 -11.99
C LEU A 22 11.31 4.95 -11.66
N ALA A 23 10.61 4.42 -12.67
CA ALA A 23 9.37 3.65 -12.48
C ALA A 23 9.60 2.42 -11.59
N ARG A 24 10.71 1.68 -11.80
CA ARG A 24 11.10 0.53 -10.95
C ARG A 24 11.26 0.95 -9.50
N ARG A 25 11.95 2.06 -9.26
CA ARG A 25 12.16 2.60 -7.91
C ARG A 25 10.85 3.03 -7.26
N VAL A 26 9.98 3.73 -7.99
CA VAL A 26 8.67 4.17 -7.48
C VAL A 26 7.79 2.97 -7.14
N ALA A 27 7.74 1.95 -8.00
CA ALA A 27 7.00 0.73 -7.73
C ALA A 27 7.49 0.03 -6.45
N ALA A 28 8.82 -0.08 -6.27
CA ALA A 28 9.40 -0.67 -5.06
C ALA A 28 9.13 0.15 -3.79
N GLU A 29 9.15 1.49 -3.88
CA GLU A 29 8.87 2.39 -2.75
C GLU A 29 7.37 2.45 -2.38
N SER A 30 6.48 2.15 -3.33
CA SER A 30 5.02 2.15 -3.16
C SER A 30 4.46 0.81 -2.66
N ALA A 31 5.21 -0.29 -2.86
CA ALA A 31 4.80 -1.61 -2.41
C ALA A 31 4.66 -1.69 -0.88
N VAL A 32 3.58 -2.32 -0.42
CA VAL A 32 3.25 -2.45 1.00
C VAL A 32 3.40 -3.90 1.43
N LEU A 33 4.36 -4.17 2.31
CA LEU A 33 4.45 -5.50 2.95
C LEU A 33 3.41 -5.58 4.06
N LEU A 34 2.32 -6.31 3.84
CA LEU A 34 1.20 -6.40 4.79
C LEU A 34 1.51 -7.39 5.92
N LYS A 35 2.10 -8.52 5.56
CA LYS A 35 2.38 -9.64 6.47
C LYS A 35 3.75 -10.23 6.13
N ASN A 36 4.52 -10.64 7.14
CA ASN A 36 5.79 -11.35 6.97
C ASN A 36 6.14 -12.16 8.23
N GLU A 37 5.65 -13.39 8.32
CA GLU A 37 5.93 -14.34 9.39
C GLU A 37 7.26 -15.06 9.16
N ASP A 38 7.93 -15.46 10.25
CA ASP A 38 9.21 -16.16 10.25
C ASP A 38 10.34 -15.49 9.45
N ALA A 39 10.19 -14.21 9.10
CA ALA A 39 11.05 -13.51 8.14
C ALA A 39 11.22 -14.29 6.81
N VAL A 40 10.16 -14.91 6.32
CA VAL A 40 10.16 -15.66 5.04
C VAL A 40 10.53 -14.79 3.84
N LEU A 41 10.22 -13.49 3.91
CA LEU A 41 10.78 -12.48 3.01
C LEU A 41 11.87 -11.66 3.70
N PRO A 42 12.96 -11.31 2.99
CA PRO A 42 13.26 -11.67 1.59
C PRO A 42 13.63 -13.15 1.41
N LEU A 43 13.58 -13.66 0.16
CA LEU A 43 13.79 -15.06 -0.26
C LEU A 43 15.26 -15.55 -0.13
N LYS A 44 15.93 -15.22 0.96
CA LYS A 44 17.34 -15.59 1.17
C LYS A 44 17.48 -17.06 1.55
N GLY A 45 18.34 -17.77 0.84
CA GLY A 45 18.69 -19.16 1.16
C GLY A 45 17.76 -20.21 0.55
N HIS A 46 16.74 -19.81 -0.20
CA HIS A 46 15.91 -20.73 -0.98
C HIS A 46 16.57 -21.03 -2.34
N THR A 47 16.56 -22.30 -2.71
CA THR A 47 17.13 -22.83 -3.96
C THR A 47 16.06 -23.37 -4.90
N ARG A 48 14.85 -23.65 -4.42
CA ARG A 48 13.70 -24.09 -5.24
C ARG A 48 12.46 -23.26 -4.96
N ILE A 49 12.13 -22.37 -5.88
CA ILE A 49 10.98 -21.45 -5.80
C ILE A 49 9.93 -21.88 -6.83
N ALA A 50 8.71 -22.15 -6.38
CA ALA A 50 7.56 -22.28 -7.28
C ALA A 50 6.87 -20.93 -7.43
N VAL A 51 6.91 -20.35 -8.64
CA VAL A 51 6.14 -19.16 -8.99
C VAL A 51 4.80 -19.61 -9.55
N ILE A 52 3.71 -19.22 -8.90
CA ILE A 52 2.36 -19.65 -9.27
C ILE A 52 1.49 -18.43 -9.53
N GLY A 53 0.63 -18.47 -10.55
CA GLY A 53 -0.31 -17.38 -10.88
C GLY A 53 0.07 -16.63 -12.15
N GLU A 54 -0.90 -16.43 -13.05
CA GLU A 54 -0.65 -15.86 -14.38
C GLU A 54 -0.09 -14.43 -14.33
N PHE A 55 -0.40 -13.65 -13.29
CA PHE A 55 0.12 -12.29 -13.11
C PHE A 55 1.66 -12.20 -13.02
N ALA A 56 2.35 -13.30 -12.69
CA ALA A 56 3.81 -13.33 -12.69
C ALA A 56 4.41 -13.21 -14.10
N ARG A 57 3.73 -13.79 -15.10
CA ARG A 57 4.13 -13.79 -16.51
C ARG A 57 3.44 -12.68 -17.31
N THR A 58 2.17 -12.42 -17.02
CA THR A 58 1.33 -11.44 -17.69
C THR A 58 0.94 -10.33 -16.69
N PRO A 59 1.74 -9.25 -16.57
CA PRO A 59 1.60 -8.30 -15.46
C PRO A 59 0.28 -7.54 -15.49
N ARG A 60 -0.33 -7.36 -14.33
CA ARG A 60 -1.39 -6.37 -14.07
C ARG A 60 -0.73 -5.12 -13.49
N TYR A 61 -0.50 -4.11 -14.34
CA TYR A 61 0.40 -2.99 -14.01
C TYR A 61 -0.23 -1.59 -14.07
N GLN A 62 -1.43 -1.46 -14.62
CA GLN A 62 -2.14 -0.19 -14.73
C GLN A 62 -3.64 -0.40 -14.66
N GLY A 63 -4.42 0.67 -14.62
CA GLY A 63 -5.88 0.60 -14.69
C GLY A 63 -6.38 0.16 -16.07
N ALA A 64 -7.68 -0.12 -16.18
CA ALA A 64 -8.34 -0.29 -17.47
C ALA A 64 -9.15 0.98 -17.83
N GLY A 65 -9.77 0.99 -19.01
CA GLY A 65 -10.53 2.15 -19.52
C GLY A 65 -9.64 3.24 -20.13
N SER A 66 -10.07 4.50 -20.05
CA SER A 66 -9.38 5.65 -20.68
C SER A 66 -8.01 5.96 -20.07
N SER A 67 -7.68 5.39 -18.91
CA SER A 67 -6.41 5.59 -18.22
C SER A 67 -5.25 4.77 -18.79
N GLN A 68 -5.51 3.91 -19.80
CA GLN A 68 -4.48 3.04 -20.38
C GLN A 68 -3.41 3.84 -21.12
N VAL A 69 -2.16 3.58 -20.77
CA VAL A 69 -0.97 4.12 -21.43
C VAL A 69 -0.22 2.98 -22.10
N VAL A 70 0.18 3.17 -23.36
CA VAL A 70 1.09 2.25 -24.04
C VAL A 70 2.49 2.46 -23.46
N PRO A 71 3.07 1.45 -22.80
CA PRO A 71 4.33 1.60 -22.09
C PRO A 71 5.52 1.55 -23.05
N THR A 72 6.61 2.19 -22.66
CA THR A 72 7.87 2.16 -23.42
C THR A 72 8.54 0.78 -23.38
N GLN A 73 8.34 0.05 -22.28
CA GLN A 73 8.83 -1.30 -22.02
C GLN A 73 7.96 -1.89 -20.90
N ILE A 74 7.68 -3.20 -20.93
CA ILE A 74 7.08 -3.91 -19.79
C ILE A 74 8.04 -4.97 -19.24
N ASP A 75 8.18 -4.99 -17.92
CA ASP A 75 8.89 -6.06 -17.21
C ASP A 75 7.88 -6.99 -16.54
N ASN A 76 7.99 -8.30 -16.78
CA ASN A 76 7.26 -9.31 -16.02
C ASN A 76 8.11 -9.86 -14.86
N THR A 77 7.44 -10.32 -13.80
CA THR A 77 8.12 -10.74 -12.58
C THR A 77 8.87 -12.06 -12.76
N LEU A 78 8.34 -12.99 -13.55
CA LEU A 78 8.97 -14.30 -13.75
C LEU A 78 10.37 -14.17 -14.34
N ASP A 79 10.51 -13.40 -15.42
CA ASP A 79 11.79 -13.19 -16.10
C ASP A 79 12.74 -12.33 -15.26
N SER A 80 12.20 -11.30 -14.59
CA SER A 80 12.97 -10.44 -13.68
C SER A 80 13.52 -11.24 -12.50
N LEU A 81 12.70 -12.11 -11.89
CA LEU A 81 13.08 -12.95 -10.77
C LEU A 81 14.15 -13.96 -11.19
N ARG A 82 13.98 -14.63 -12.33
CA ARG A 82 15.01 -15.53 -12.90
C ARG A 82 16.34 -14.82 -13.13
N THR A 83 16.28 -13.58 -13.62
CA THR A 83 17.47 -12.77 -13.87
C THR A 83 18.22 -12.46 -12.57
N VAL A 84 17.49 -12.03 -11.54
CA VAL A 84 18.06 -11.64 -10.25
C VAL A 84 18.50 -12.85 -9.40
N ALA A 85 17.74 -13.95 -9.45
CA ALA A 85 18.02 -15.17 -8.70
C ALA A 85 19.25 -15.92 -9.25
N GLY A 86 19.60 -15.71 -10.51
CA GLY A 86 20.73 -16.37 -11.15
C GLY A 86 20.49 -17.85 -11.43
N LYS A 87 21.55 -18.58 -11.78
CA LYS A 87 21.45 -20.00 -12.21
C LYS A 87 21.42 -21.00 -11.06
N GLU A 88 21.72 -20.56 -9.84
CA GLU A 88 21.81 -21.42 -8.65
C GLU A 88 20.45 -21.66 -8.01
N ILE A 89 19.45 -20.83 -8.34
CA ILE A 89 18.09 -20.92 -7.83
C ILE A 89 17.18 -21.42 -8.95
N GLU A 90 16.55 -22.56 -8.72
CA GLU A 90 15.53 -23.10 -9.60
C GLU A 90 14.21 -22.32 -9.41
N VAL A 91 13.75 -21.68 -10.48
CA VAL A 91 12.47 -20.94 -10.51
C VAL A 91 11.52 -21.60 -11.51
N SER A 92 10.63 -22.44 -10.99
CA SER A 92 9.55 -23.05 -11.78
C SER A 92 8.36 -22.10 -11.90
N PHE A 93 7.57 -22.27 -12.95
CA PHE A 93 6.38 -21.45 -13.19
C PHE A 93 5.16 -22.30 -13.53
N HIS A 94 4.06 -22.04 -12.84
CA HIS A 94 2.77 -22.68 -13.10
C HIS A 94 1.65 -21.63 -13.05
N PRO A 95 0.83 -21.48 -14.10
CA PRO A 95 -0.20 -20.44 -14.12
C PRO A 95 -1.28 -20.64 -13.03
N GLY A 96 -1.68 -21.89 -12.75
CA GLY A 96 -2.67 -22.25 -11.73
C GLY A 96 -4.12 -21.84 -12.03
N PHE A 97 -4.32 -20.74 -12.74
CA PHE A 97 -5.58 -20.21 -13.26
C PHE A 97 -5.31 -19.39 -14.53
N THR A 98 -6.35 -19.00 -15.26
CA THR A 98 -6.27 -18.05 -16.37
C THR A 98 -6.84 -16.69 -15.94
N LEU A 99 -6.47 -15.60 -16.61
CA LEU A 99 -7.03 -14.28 -16.31
C LEU A 99 -8.54 -14.18 -16.60
N SER A 100 -9.13 -15.17 -17.27
CA SER A 100 -10.57 -15.31 -17.49
C SER A 100 -11.27 -16.27 -16.51
N GLY A 101 -10.52 -16.98 -15.64
CA GLY A 101 -11.11 -17.83 -14.61
C GLY A 101 -10.34 -19.12 -14.31
N ALA A 102 -11.08 -20.12 -13.84
CA ALA A 102 -10.54 -21.44 -13.52
C ALA A 102 -10.26 -22.26 -14.78
N ASP A 103 -9.27 -23.15 -14.68
CA ASP A 103 -8.99 -24.20 -15.66
C ASP A 103 -8.66 -25.48 -14.89
N ASP A 104 -9.40 -26.55 -15.18
CA ASP A 104 -9.35 -27.81 -14.43
C ASP A 104 -7.98 -28.52 -14.54
N ALA A 105 -7.19 -28.23 -15.57
CA ALA A 105 -5.87 -28.82 -15.76
C ALA A 105 -4.76 -28.04 -15.05
N LEU A 106 -4.92 -26.73 -14.85
CA LEU A 106 -3.86 -25.86 -14.31
C LEU A 106 -3.70 -25.97 -12.79
N MET A 107 -4.81 -26.09 -12.06
CA MET A 107 -4.78 -26.11 -10.59
C MET A 107 -4.00 -27.33 -10.03
N PRO A 108 -4.23 -28.58 -10.48
CA PRO A 108 -3.48 -29.73 -9.97
C PRO A 108 -1.96 -29.62 -10.20
N GLN A 109 -1.55 -29.08 -11.35
CA GLN A 109 -0.13 -28.88 -11.67
C GLN A 109 0.53 -27.86 -10.74
N ALA A 110 -0.17 -26.74 -10.47
CA ALA A 110 0.29 -25.72 -9.55
C ALA A 110 0.40 -26.24 -8.10
N VAL A 111 -0.60 -26.99 -7.63
CA VAL A 111 -0.58 -27.62 -6.29
C VAL A 111 0.58 -28.60 -6.17
N GLN A 112 0.84 -29.42 -7.19
CA GLN A 112 1.96 -30.36 -7.19
C GLN A 112 3.32 -29.62 -7.14
N ALA A 113 3.47 -28.51 -7.86
CA ALA A 113 4.68 -27.70 -7.83
C ALA A 113 4.89 -27.04 -6.45
N ALA A 114 3.82 -26.56 -5.83
CA ALA A 114 3.88 -26.00 -4.48
C ALA A 114 4.29 -27.04 -3.43
N ALA A 115 3.86 -28.29 -3.59
CA ALA A 115 4.20 -29.39 -2.68
C ALA A 115 5.69 -29.77 -2.71
N THR A 116 6.41 -29.52 -3.80
CA THR A 116 7.83 -29.91 -3.97
C THR A 116 8.81 -28.74 -3.81
N ALA A 117 8.32 -27.50 -3.85
CA ALA A 117 9.13 -26.31 -3.68
C ALA A 117 9.48 -26.04 -2.20
N GLU A 118 10.58 -25.32 -1.97
CA GLU A 118 10.95 -24.86 -0.62
C GLU A 118 10.06 -23.67 -0.18
N VAL A 119 9.67 -22.86 -1.17
CA VAL A 119 8.80 -21.70 -1.01
C VAL A 119 7.96 -21.52 -2.27
N THR A 120 6.69 -21.17 -2.07
CA THR A 120 5.75 -20.84 -3.15
C THR A 120 5.48 -19.34 -3.16
N VAL A 121 5.72 -18.70 -4.30
CA VAL A 121 5.36 -17.30 -4.54
C VAL A 121 4.12 -17.29 -5.43
N LEU A 122 2.96 -17.05 -4.81
CA LEU A 122 1.65 -17.08 -5.43
C LEU A 122 1.19 -15.66 -5.78
N PHE A 123 0.97 -15.40 -7.06
CA PHE A 123 0.45 -14.13 -7.56
C PHE A 123 -1.07 -14.19 -7.69
N LEU A 124 -1.75 -13.30 -6.96
CA LEU A 124 -3.21 -13.15 -6.95
C LEU A 124 -3.57 -11.69 -7.22
N GLY A 125 -4.82 -11.42 -7.58
CA GLY A 125 -5.25 -10.07 -7.89
C GLY A 125 -6.51 -10.00 -8.74
N LEU A 126 -6.74 -8.82 -9.29
CA LEU A 126 -7.93 -8.51 -10.07
C LEU A 126 -7.57 -8.34 -11.56
N PRO A 127 -8.14 -9.16 -12.47
CA PRO A 127 -7.94 -8.98 -13.91
C PRO A 127 -8.66 -7.73 -14.41
N ASP A 128 -8.32 -7.26 -15.62
CA ASP A 128 -8.85 -6.04 -16.22
C ASP A 128 -10.39 -5.95 -16.20
N GLY A 129 -11.09 -7.07 -16.40
CA GLY A 129 -12.56 -7.13 -16.41
C GLY A 129 -13.22 -6.91 -15.04
N GLU A 130 -12.46 -7.03 -13.94
CA GLU A 130 -12.95 -6.78 -12.58
C GLU A 130 -12.76 -5.31 -12.16
N GLU A 131 -11.89 -4.56 -12.86
CA GLU A 131 -11.52 -3.19 -12.50
C GLU A 131 -11.33 -2.33 -13.75
N SER A 132 -12.41 -1.65 -14.16
CA SER A 132 -12.37 -0.72 -15.29
C SER A 132 -13.21 0.53 -15.01
N GLU A 133 -12.91 1.58 -15.76
CA GLU A 133 -13.75 2.77 -15.83
C GLU A 133 -15.19 2.42 -16.21
N GLY A 134 -16.13 3.14 -15.59
CA GLY A 134 -17.55 3.09 -15.94
C GLY A 134 -18.39 2.14 -15.09
N PHE A 135 -17.79 1.43 -14.13
CA PHE A 135 -18.53 0.66 -13.14
C PHE A 135 -17.78 0.54 -11.81
N ASP A 136 -18.54 0.22 -10.76
CA ASP A 136 -18.01 -0.13 -9.44
C ASP A 136 -18.02 -1.64 -9.24
N ARG A 137 -17.02 -2.15 -8.51
CA ARG A 137 -16.99 -3.56 -8.08
C ARG A 137 -18.16 -3.86 -7.13
N ARG A 138 -18.68 -5.08 -7.22
CA ARG A 138 -19.78 -5.57 -6.35
C ARG A 138 -19.33 -6.13 -5.01
N GLY A 139 -18.04 -6.41 -4.86
CA GLY A 139 -17.45 -7.07 -3.71
C GLY A 139 -15.97 -6.71 -3.58
N LEU A 140 -15.37 -7.08 -2.46
CA LEU A 140 -13.94 -6.88 -2.19
C LEU A 140 -13.13 -8.17 -2.40
N GLU A 141 -13.80 -9.30 -2.61
CA GLU A 141 -13.21 -10.63 -2.69
C GLU A 141 -12.32 -10.79 -3.93
N LEU A 142 -11.33 -11.66 -3.83
CA LEU A 142 -10.60 -12.19 -4.98
C LEU A 142 -11.51 -13.12 -5.81
N PRO A 143 -11.22 -13.30 -7.11
CA PRO A 143 -11.92 -14.27 -7.94
C PRO A 143 -11.89 -15.68 -7.32
N LEU A 144 -13.03 -16.38 -7.34
CA LEU A 144 -13.18 -17.68 -6.66
C LEU A 144 -12.15 -18.75 -7.10
N ALA A 145 -11.71 -18.71 -8.36
CA ALA A 145 -10.67 -19.61 -8.87
C ALA A 145 -9.34 -19.44 -8.12
N GLN A 146 -8.99 -18.20 -7.80
CA GLN A 146 -7.76 -17.82 -7.11
C GLN A 146 -7.78 -18.24 -5.63
N THR A 147 -8.90 -18.00 -4.93
CA THR A 147 -9.03 -18.41 -3.52
C THR A 147 -9.07 -19.93 -3.38
N ARG A 148 -9.74 -20.66 -4.28
CA ARG A 148 -9.69 -22.13 -4.32
C ARG A 148 -8.27 -22.66 -4.53
N LEU A 149 -7.50 -22.06 -5.43
CA LEU A 149 -6.10 -22.42 -5.66
C LEU A 149 -5.25 -22.18 -4.40
N LEU A 150 -5.39 -21.02 -3.76
CA LEU A 150 -4.68 -20.70 -2.52
C LEU A 150 -5.01 -21.70 -1.40
N THR A 151 -6.29 -22.04 -1.19
CA THR A 151 -6.68 -23.06 -0.20
C THR A 151 -6.08 -24.43 -0.53
N ALA A 152 -6.06 -24.83 -1.81
CA ALA A 152 -5.47 -26.10 -2.23
C ALA A 152 -3.94 -26.14 -2.03
N ILE A 153 -3.25 -25.03 -2.32
CA ILE A 153 -1.81 -24.88 -2.06
C ILE A 153 -1.52 -24.90 -0.55
N GLY A 154 -2.33 -24.19 0.25
CA GLY A 154 -2.20 -24.15 1.70
C GLY A 154 -2.42 -25.51 2.38
N ALA A 155 -3.02 -26.47 1.69
CA ALA A 155 -3.17 -27.85 2.18
C ALA A 155 -1.91 -28.71 1.98
N VAL A 156 -0.99 -28.32 1.10
CA VAL A 156 0.24 -29.09 0.79
C VAL A 156 1.52 -28.42 1.25
N THR A 157 1.51 -27.11 1.52
CA THR A 157 2.65 -26.37 2.04
C THR A 157 2.21 -25.19 2.90
N SER A 158 3.03 -24.85 3.90
CA SER A 158 2.84 -23.66 4.73
C SER A 158 3.76 -22.50 4.33
N ASN A 159 4.72 -22.71 3.42
CA ASN A 159 5.66 -21.67 2.98
C ASN A 159 5.12 -20.93 1.75
N VAL A 160 3.98 -20.26 1.92
CA VAL A 160 3.32 -19.51 0.85
C VAL A 160 3.52 -18.01 1.06
N ILE A 161 4.01 -17.34 0.02
CA ILE A 161 4.09 -15.89 -0.09
C ILE A 161 3.09 -15.45 -1.14
N VAL A 162 2.19 -14.54 -0.79
CA VAL A 162 1.23 -13.97 -1.74
C VAL A 162 1.71 -12.61 -2.22
N VAL A 163 1.73 -12.42 -3.53
CA VAL A 163 1.95 -11.10 -4.17
C VAL A 163 0.62 -10.67 -4.79
N LEU A 164 0.13 -9.50 -4.42
CA LEU A 164 -1.16 -8.95 -4.84
C LEU A 164 -1.00 -7.90 -5.94
N CYS A 165 -1.82 -8.01 -6.99
CA CYS A 165 -1.90 -7.05 -8.09
C CYS A 165 -3.37 -6.60 -8.29
N ASN A 166 -3.75 -5.48 -7.70
CA ASN A 166 -5.12 -4.94 -7.72
C ASN A 166 -5.10 -3.40 -7.69
N GLY A 167 -6.07 -2.75 -8.32
CA GLY A 167 -6.19 -1.29 -8.30
C GLY A 167 -6.77 -0.76 -6.99
N GLY A 168 -7.87 -1.36 -6.53
CA GLY A 168 -8.52 -1.04 -5.27
C GLY A 168 -8.24 -2.05 -4.16
N VAL A 169 -8.77 -1.76 -2.97
CA VAL A 169 -8.71 -2.68 -1.83
C VAL A 169 -9.39 -4.01 -2.15
N ILE A 170 -8.76 -5.10 -1.72
CA ILE A 170 -9.36 -6.44 -1.68
C ILE A 170 -9.47 -6.95 -0.24
N GLU A 171 -10.45 -7.81 0.01
CA GLU A 171 -10.63 -8.50 1.27
C GLU A 171 -9.57 -9.61 1.42
N VAL A 172 -8.95 -9.67 2.60
CA VAL A 172 -7.83 -10.59 2.89
C VAL A 172 -8.09 -11.51 4.08
N SER A 173 -9.03 -11.17 4.96
CA SER A 173 -9.32 -11.88 6.20
C SER A 173 -9.72 -13.34 6.00
N SER A 174 -10.40 -13.65 4.89
CA SER A 174 -10.87 -14.98 4.54
C SER A 174 -9.76 -15.95 4.13
N TRP A 175 -8.57 -15.47 3.77
CA TRP A 175 -7.50 -16.32 3.22
C TRP A 175 -6.08 -16.02 3.70
N GLN A 176 -5.83 -14.88 4.36
CA GLN A 176 -4.48 -14.47 4.81
C GLN A 176 -3.78 -15.46 5.75
N HIS A 177 -4.54 -16.37 6.38
CA HIS A 177 -4.00 -17.42 7.25
C HIS A 177 -3.28 -18.53 6.46
N HIS A 178 -3.49 -18.63 5.14
CA HIS A 178 -2.74 -19.54 4.27
C HIS A 178 -1.40 -18.96 3.80
N ALA A 179 -1.12 -17.67 4.04
CA ALA A 179 0.08 -16.99 3.56
C ALA A 179 0.98 -16.55 4.72
N LYS A 180 2.27 -16.92 4.69
CA LYS A 180 3.28 -16.42 5.64
C LYS A 180 3.65 -14.97 5.37
N ALA A 181 3.68 -14.57 4.10
CA ALA A 181 3.87 -13.17 3.73
C ALA A 181 2.86 -12.73 2.67
N ILE A 182 2.51 -11.44 2.71
CA ILE A 182 1.62 -10.79 1.75
C ILE A 182 2.27 -9.47 1.34
N LEU A 183 2.58 -9.34 0.04
CA LEU A 183 3.16 -8.15 -0.57
C LEU A 183 2.12 -7.52 -1.51
N GLU A 184 1.64 -6.33 -1.16
CA GLU A 184 0.69 -5.55 -1.96
C GLU A 184 1.45 -4.64 -2.93
N MET A 185 1.28 -4.90 -4.23
CA MET A 185 1.96 -4.17 -5.31
C MET A 185 1.06 -3.17 -6.02
N TRP A 186 -0.23 -3.19 -5.74
CA TRP A 186 -1.25 -2.41 -6.42
C TRP A 186 -1.18 -2.61 -7.94
N LEU A 187 -1.05 -1.51 -8.67
CA LEU A 187 -0.77 -1.45 -10.10
C LEU A 187 0.62 -0.79 -10.28
N PRO A 188 1.71 -1.59 -10.31
CA PRO A 188 3.08 -1.10 -10.13
C PRO A 188 3.69 -0.42 -11.37
N GLY A 189 2.95 -0.24 -12.46
CA GLY A 189 3.43 0.40 -13.68
C GLY A 189 4.43 -0.45 -14.46
N GLN A 190 5.01 0.18 -15.48
CA GLN A 190 5.73 -0.51 -16.56
C GLN A 190 6.95 -1.34 -16.11
N ALA A 191 7.56 -0.98 -14.99
CA ALA A 191 8.74 -1.66 -14.41
C ALA A 191 8.39 -2.51 -13.18
N GLY A 192 7.10 -2.81 -12.98
CA GLY A 192 6.59 -3.48 -11.79
C GLY A 192 7.17 -4.87 -11.58
N GLY A 193 7.33 -5.67 -12.63
CA GLY A 193 7.91 -7.02 -12.49
C GLY A 193 9.34 -7.01 -11.93
N SER A 194 10.15 -6.07 -12.41
CA SER A 194 11.49 -5.80 -11.89
C SER A 194 11.49 -5.37 -10.42
N ALA A 195 10.57 -4.48 -10.04
CA ALA A 195 10.44 -4.02 -8.65
C ALA A 195 10.00 -5.15 -7.71
N ILE A 196 9.08 -6.01 -8.14
CA ILE A 196 8.65 -7.19 -7.36
C ILE A 196 9.84 -8.13 -7.14
N ALA A 197 10.61 -8.42 -8.18
CA ALA A 197 11.81 -9.25 -8.06
C ALA A 197 12.83 -8.66 -7.06
N ASP A 198 13.06 -7.34 -7.09
CA ASP A 198 13.94 -6.67 -6.13
C ASP A 198 13.47 -6.83 -4.68
N LEU A 199 12.17 -6.69 -4.45
CA LEU A 199 11.57 -6.81 -3.11
C LEU A 199 11.63 -8.26 -2.62
N LEU A 200 11.27 -9.23 -3.48
CA LEU A 200 11.31 -10.64 -3.14
C LEU A 200 12.73 -11.09 -2.77
N MET A 201 13.75 -10.63 -3.50
CA MET A 201 15.14 -11.00 -3.27
C MET A 201 15.84 -10.12 -2.21
N GLY A 202 15.19 -9.07 -1.72
CA GLY A 202 15.75 -8.16 -0.72
C GLY A 202 16.82 -7.21 -1.26
N ILE A 203 16.86 -6.99 -2.57
CA ILE A 203 17.62 -5.90 -3.22
C ILE A 203 17.00 -4.56 -2.83
N ALA A 204 15.66 -4.51 -2.79
CA ALA A 204 14.89 -3.42 -2.23
C ALA A 204 14.25 -3.86 -0.90
N ASN A 205 14.05 -2.89 -0.01
CA ASN A 205 13.33 -3.08 1.25
C ASN A 205 11.96 -2.39 1.13
N PRO A 206 10.82 -3.11 1.32
CA PRO A 206 9.49 -2.52 1.30
C PRO A 206 9.40 -1.32 2.25
N SER A 207 8.81 -0.24 1.76
CA SER A 207 8.63 1.00 2.53
C SER A 207 7.27 1.68 2.32
N GLY A 208 6.41 1.11 1.48
CA GLY A 208 5.07 1.64 1.24
C GLY A 208 4.22 1.54 2.51
N ARG A 209 3.29 2.48 2.64
CA ARG A 209 2.26 2.48 3.69
C ARG A 209 0.89 2.51 3.05
N LEU A 210 -0.05 1.76 3.61
CA LEU A 210 -1.44 1.76 3.18
C LEU A 210 -2.02 3.18 3.17
N ALA A 211 -2.49 3.63 2.01
CA ALA A 211 -3.24 4.88 1.86
C ALA A 211 -4.74 4.69 2.14
N GLU A 212 -5.20 3.44 2.22
CA GLU A 212 -6.58 3.05 2.49
C GLU A 212 -6.62 1.94 3.55
N THR A 213 -7.71 1.84 4.30
CA THR A 213 -7.88 0.75 5.27
C THR A 213 -8.38 -0.49 4.56
N ILE A 214 -7.78 -1.66 4.86
CA ILE A 214 -8.30 -2.96 4.39
C ILE A 214 -9.30 -3.48 5.43
N PRO A 215 -10.61 -3.44 5.16
CA PRO A 215 -11.62 -3.90 6.12
C PRO A 215 -11.61 -5.42 6.26
N LEU A 216 -12.39 -5.95 7.21
CA LEU A 216 -12.68 -7.38 7.27
C LEU A 216 -13.65 -7.82 6.17
N ARG A 217 -14.57 -6.95 5.74
CA ARG A 217 -15.56 -7.20 4.69
C ARG A 217 -16.12 -5.89 4.13
N LEU A 218 -16.83 -5.93 3.00
CA LEU A 218 -17.38 -4.72 2.37
C LEU A 218 -18.44 -4.03 3.25
N GLN A 219 -19.24 -4.82 3.97
CA GLN A 219 -20.37 -4.34 4.79
C GLN A 219 -19.94 -3.45 5.95
N ASP A 220 -18.66 -3.56 6.30
CA ASP A 220 -18.03 -2.84 7.40
C ASP A 220 -17.57 -1.43 6.97
N THR A 221 -17.58 -1.14 5.66
CA THR A 221 -17.20 0.18 5.14
C THR A 221 -18.25 1.25 5.47
N PRO A 222 -17.82 2.50 5.79
CA PRO A 222 -18.73 3.55 6.25
C PRO A 222 -19.83 3.92 5.24
N ALA A 223 -19.55 3.78 3.94
CA ALA A 223 -20.48 4.11 2.88
C ALA A 223 -21.45 2.97 2.52
N HIS A 224 -21.27 1.75 3.08
CA HIS A 224 -21.96 0.55 2.59
C HIS A 224 -23.50 0.67 2.54
N LEU A 225 -24.10 1.35 3.52
CA LEU A 225 -25.56 1.52 3.58
C LEU A 225 -26.08 2.60 2.63
N ASN A 226 -25.25 3.57 2.25
CA ASN A 226 -25.68 4.71 1.45
C ASN A 226 -25.33 4.56 -0.03
N PHE A 227 -24.33 3.73 -0.36
CA PHE A 227 -23.87 3.49 -1.72
C PHE A 227 -24.60 2.28 -2.34
N PRO A 228 -25.05 2.32 -3.61
CA PRO A 228 -24.82 3.38 -4.61
C PRO A 228 -25.86 4.51 -4.60
N GLY A 229 -26.76 4.54 -3.61
CA GLY A 229 -27.86 5.50 -3.53
C GLY A 229 -29.13 5.03 -4.26
N SER A 230 -30.10 5.94 -4.39
CA SER A 230 -31.36 5.71 -5.10
C SER A 230 -31.82 6.98 -5.81
N ASP A 231 -32.65 6.85 -6.85
CA ASP A 231 -33.24 7.99 -7.56
C ASP A 231 -32.21 9.03 -8.05
N SER A 232 -31.04 8.55 -8.52
CA SER A 232 -29.91 9.37 -8.97
C SER A 232 -29.32 10.28 -7.88
N SER A 233 -29.50 9.93 -6.61
CA SER A 233 -28.98 10.66 -5.45
C SER A 233 -28.30 9.71 -4.47
N VAL A 234 -27.19 10.17 -3.88
CA VAL A 234 -26.45 9.45 -2.84
C VAL A 234 -26.13 10.40 -1.69
N ILE A 235 -26.46 9.98 -0.47
CA ILE A 235 -26.21 10.76 0.74
C ILE A 235 -24.92 10.25 1.38
N TYR A 236 -23.95 11.15 1.59
CA TYR A 236 -22.69 10.84 2.26
C TYR A 236 -22.92 10.84 3.78
N GLY A 237 -23.68 9.86 4.25
CA GLY A 237 -24.20 9.77 5.62
C GLY A 237 -23.11 9.52 6.68
N GLU A 238 -21.96 9.03 6.26
CA GLU A 238 -20.77 8.85 7.09
C GLU A 238 -20.07 10.17 7.44
N ARG A 239 -20.37 11.27 6.73
CA ARG A 239 -19.84 12.62 6.99
C ARG A 239 -18.31 12.62 7.03
N LEU A 240 -17.70 13.00 8.16
CA LEU A 240 -16.25 13.05 8.34
C LEU A 240 -15.64 11.68 8.62
N TYR A 241 -16.46 10.67 8.92
CA TYR A 241 -16.03 9.32 9.27
C TYR A 241 -15.87 8.48 8.00
N VAL A 242 -14.88 8.85 7.18
CA VAL A 242 -14.47 8.08 5.99
C VAL A 242 -13.16 7.35 6.26
N GLY A 243 -13.08 6.08 5.86
CA GLY A 243 -11.90 5.23 6.05
C GLY A 243 -11.57 5.02 7.53
N TYR A 244 -10.28 5.10 7.88
CA TYR A 244 -9.78 4.87 9.26
C TYR A 244 -10.49 5.69 10.33
N ARG A 245 -10.99 6.88 9.99
CA ARG A 245 -11.75 7.75 10.91
C ARG A 245 -13.00 7.05 11.44
N TYR A 246 -13.70 6.31 10.59
CA TYR A 246 -14.87 5.52 10.97
C TYR A 246 -14.51 4.35 11.86
N TYR A 247 -13.53 3.56 11.42
CA TYR A 247 -13.10 2.36 12.14
C TYR A 247 -12.57 2.70 13.54
N ASP A 248 -11.78 3.78 13.65
CA ASP A 248 -11.29 4.30 14.93
C ASP A 248 -12.45 4.74 15.84
N ALA A 249 -13.43 5.49 15.30
CA ALA A 249 -14.59 5.98 16.06
C ALA A 249 -15.54 4.87 16.52
N LYS A 250 -15.65 3.79 15.75
CA LYS A 250 -16.46 2.61 16.07
C LYS A 250 -15.71 1.56 16.89
N HIS A 251 -14.42 1.75 17.13
CA HIS A 251 -13.53 0.72 17.69
C HIS A 251 -13.64 -0.62 16.95
N MET A 252 -13.71 -0.55 15.62
CA MET A 252 -14.01 -1.70 14.79
C MET A 252 -12.72 -2.35 14.27
N PRO A 253 -12.60 -3.68 14.32
CA PRO A 253 -11.44 -4.38 13.78
C PRO A 253 -11.37 -4.24 12.26
N VAL A 254 -10.14 -4.24 11.74
CA VAL A 254 -9.82 -4.18 10.32
C VAL A 254 -8.71 -5.20 10.04
N SER A 255 -8.59 -5.68 8.80
CA SER A 255 -7.52 -6.60 8.43
C SER A 255 -6.17 -5.91 8.52
N PHE A 256 -6.06 -4.72 7.91
CA PHE A 256 -4.88 -3.87 7.99
C PHE A 256 -5.27 -2.39 8.07
N PRO A 257 -4.76 -1.64 9.07
CA PRO A 257 -5.16 -0.25 9.27
C PRO A 257 -4.49 0.69 8.25
N PHE A 258 -5.10 1.87 8.05
CA PHE A 258 -4.45 2.97 7.34
C PHE A 258 -3.06 3.26 7.92
N GLY A 259 -2.08 3.49 7.05
CA GLY A 259 -0.70 3.73 7.47
C GLY A 259 0.12 2.47 7.78
N HIS A 260 -0.48 1.28 7.71
CA HIS A 260 0.22 0.00 7.89
C HIS A 260 1.24 -0.28 6.79
N GLY A 261 2.31 -0.99 7.14
CA GLY A 261 3.35 -1.43 6.21
C GLY A 261 4.56 -1.96 6.97
N LEU A 262 4.97 -3.18 6.68
CA LEU A 262 6.15 -3.78 7.30
C LEU A 262 7.41 -3.43 6.50
N SER A 263 8.57 -3.67 7.11
CA SER A 263 9.89 -3.52 6.50
C SER A 263 10.72 -4.75 6.85
N TYR A 264 11.76 -5.03 6.06
CA TYR A 264 12.77 -6.05 6.40
C TYR A 264 13.70 -5.61 7.54
N THR A 265 13.54 -4.38 8.04
CA THR A 265 14.26 -3.86 9.19
C THR A 265 13.31 -3.32 10.26
N THR A 266 13.85 -2.99 11.43
CA THR A 266 13.09 -2.42 12.55
C THR A 266 13.52 -0.99 12.81
N PHE A 267 12.58 -0.15 13.25
CA PHE A 267 12.83 1.25 13.61
C PHE A 267 12.41 1.52 15.06
N HIS A 268 13.22 2.33 15.75
CA HIS A 268 12.95 2.79 17.10
C HIS A 268 12.83 4.31 17.14
N TYR A 269 11.81 4.77 17.87
CA TYR A 269 11.37 6.17 17.95
C TYR A 269 11.63 6.68 19.36
N THR A 270 12.34 7.78 19.50
CA THR A 270 12.72 8.36 20.81
C THR A 270 12.62 9.87 20.80
N ASP A 271 12.68 10.48 21.99
CA ASP A 271 12.79 11.93 22.19
C ASP A 271 11.71 12.74 21.46
N LEU A 272 10.46 12.27 21.53
CA LEU A 272 9.32 13.03 21.00
C LEU A 272 9.16 14.34 21.77
N GLN A 273 9.32 15.45 21.07
CA GLN A 273 9.18 16.81 21.58
C GLN A 273 8.20 17.58 20.71
N ALA A 274 7.38 18.40 21.35
CA ALA A 274 6.48 19.32 20.68
C ALA A 274 6.71 20.74 21.20
N ALA A 275 6.87 21.70 20.28
CA ALA A 275 6.98 23.11 20.59
C ALA A 275 5.86 23.86 19.88
N VAL A 276 5.11 24.65 20.65
CA VAL A 276 4.03 25.49 20.13
C VAL A 276 4.59 26.88 19.90
N ARG A 277 4.30 27.48 18.74
CA ARG A 277 4.61 28.88 18.44
C ARG A 277 3.36 29.61 17.97
N GLY A 278 3.30 30.90 18.29
CA GLY A 278 2.15 31.74 17.97
C GLY A 278 1.05 31.68 19.04
N THR A 279 -0.05 32.39 18.80
CA THR A 279 -1.14 32.60 19.76
C THR A 279 -2.48 32.76 19.04
N GLY A 280 -3.58 32.42 19.72
CA GLY A 280 -4.92 32.53 19.16
C GLY A 280 -5.09 31.54 18.00
N ASP A 281 -5.57 32.04 16.86
CA ASP A 281 -5.74 31.20 15.68
C ASP A 281 -4.43 30.90 14.96
N ASP A 282 -3.37 31.71 15.11
CA ASP A 282 -2.10 31.53 14.40
C ASP A 282 -1.13 30.65 15.21
N ILE A 283 -1.49 29.38 15.40
CA ILE A 283 -0.69 28.40 16.14
C ILE A 283 0.00 27.43 15.17
N THR A 284 1.31 27.28 15.35
CA THR A 284 2.10 26.23 14.70
C THR A 284 2.69 25.29 15.74
N VAL A 285 2.53 23.99 15.52
CA VAL A 285 3.12 22.95 16.37
C VAL A 285 4.29 22.32 15.62
N TYR A 286 5.49 22.47 16.17
CA TYR A 286 6.69 21.83 15.70
C TYR A 286 6.90 20.53 16.48
N VAL A 287 6.88 19.40 15.78
CA VAL A 287 7.14 18.10 16.36
C VAL A 287 8.51 17.62 15.92
N ARG A 288 9.33 17.19 16.87
CA ARG A 288 10.64 16.61 16.62
C ARG A 288 10.73 15.27 17.31
N LEU A 289 11.36 14.32 16.65
CA LEU A 289 11.68 13.02 17.22
C LEU A 289 12.94 12.44 16.56
N ASN A 290 13.52 11.46 17.24
CA ASN A 290 14.64 10.68 16.76
C ASN A 290 14.15 9.35 16.19
N VAL A 291 14.58 9.03 14.95
CA VAL A 291 14.31 7.75 14.30
C VAL A 291 15.62 7.03 14.07
N THR A 292 15.72 5.80 14.58
CA THR A 292 16.91 4.93 14.48
C THR A 292 16.53 3.60 13.83
N ASN A 293 17.29 3.19 12.82
CA ASN A 293 17.20 1.83 12.27
C ASN A 293 17.94 0.87 13.21
N THR A 294 17.21 -0.09 13.78
CA THR A 294 17.73 -1.06 14.75
C THR A 294 17.93 -2.45 14.18
N GLY A 295 17.58 -2.68 12.90
CA GLY A 295 17.80 -3.95 12.24
C GLY A 295 19.11 -4.02 11.45
N SER A 296 19.27 -5.10 10.70
CA SER A 296 20.50 -5.44 9.99
C SER A 296 20.52 -5.03 8.51
N VAL A 297 19.43 -4.45 8.02
CA VAL A 297 19.29 -4.04 6.62
C VAL A 297 18.85 -2.57 6.51
N ARG A 298 19.29 -1.92 5.43
CA ARG A 298 18.91 -0.54 5.12
C ARG A 298 17.41 -0.48 4.91
N GLY A 299 16.78 0.58 5.38
CA GLY A 299 15.34 0.75 5.22
C GLY A 299 14.92 2.21 5.22
N LYS A 300 13.65 2.40 4.84
CA LYS A 300 12.97 3.68 4.97
C LYS A 300 11.76 3.49 5.87
N ASP A 301 11.47 4.51 6.64
CA ASP A 301 10.26 4.56 7.44
C ASP A 301 9.47 5.83 7.16
N VAL A 302 8.16 5.74 7.33
CA VAL A 302 7.23 6.87 7.18
C VAL A 302 6.70 7.21 8.57
N VAL A 303 7.23 8.26 9.16
CA VAL A 303 6.73 8.83 10.41
C VAL A 303 5.37 9.47 10.13
N GLN A 304 4.34 9.03 10.85
CA GLN A 304 2.98 9.52 10.70
C GLN A 304 2.54 10.22 11.99
N LEU A 305 2.18 11.49 11.88
CA LEU A 305 1.73 12.30 13.02
C LEU A 305 0.22 12.50 12.94
N TYR A 306 -0.46 12.01 13.98
CA TYR A 306 -1.91 12.15 14.14
C TYR A 306 -2.23 13.15 15.23
N VAL A 307 -3.27 13.96 15.00
CA VAL A 307 -3.77 14.94 15.96
C VAL A 307 -5.19 14.60 16.35
N ARG A 308 -5.53 14.87 17.62
CA ARG A 308 -6.88 14.74 18.16
C ARG A 308 -7.26 16.07 18.81
N ASP A 309 -8.49 16.49 18.57
CA ASP A 309 -9.10 17.52 19.40
C ASP A 309 -9.78 16.86 20.60
N ILE A 310 -9.37 17.22 21.81
CA ILE A 310 -9.84 16.56 23.05
C ILE A 310 -11.14 17.19 23.51
N ASP A 311 -11.28 18.51 23.34
CA ASP A 311 -12.41 19.32 23.81
C ASP A 311 -13.06 20.04 22.61
N SER A 312 -13.55 19.26 21.66
CA SER A 312 -14.16 19.80 20.44
C SER A 312 -15.60 20.25 20.67
N SER A 313 -15.95 21.45 20.18
CA SER A 313 -17.33 21.97 20.16
C SER A 313 -18.20 21.36 19.06
N VAL A 314 -17.58 20.65 18.12
CA VAL A 314 -18.24 19.97 16.99
C VAL A 314 -17.82 18.50 16.94
N ASP A 315 -18.62 17.70 16.26
CA ASP A 315 -18.32 16.29 16.02
C ASP A 315 -17.06 16.12 15.15
N ARG A 316 -16.10 15.29 15.60
CA ARG A 316 -14.79 15.12 14.93
C ARG A 316 -14.26 13.69 15.06
N PRO A 317 -13.48 13.21 14.08
CA PRO A 317 -12.77 11.95 14.16
C PRO A 317 -11.87 11.83 15.41
N VAL A 318 -11.72 10.60 15.91
CA VAL A 318 -10.86 10.29 17.07
C VAL A 318 -9.43 10.77 16.87
N ARG A 319 -8.91 10.67 15.65
CA ARG A 319 -7.62 11.22 15.25
C ARG A 319 -7.61 11.51 13.76
N GLU A 320 -6.76 12.44 13.36
CA GLU A 320 -6.59 12.84 11.96
C GLU A 320 -5.10 12.89 11.62
N LEU A 321 -4.68 12.30 10.51
CA LEU A 321 -3.32 12.45 9.99
C LEU A 321 -3.07 13.93 9.66
N ALA A 322 -2.13 14.55 10.36
CA ALA A 322 -1.79 15.96 10.18
C ALA A 322 -0.53 16.16 9.32
N ALA A 323 0.44 15.26 9.44
CA ALA A 323 1.68 15.30 8.67
C ALA A 323 2.34 13.93 8.54
N LYS A 324 3.19 13.78 7.53
CA LYS A 324 4.06 12.62 7.32
C LYS A 324 5.46 13.04 6.89
N SER A 325 6.48 12.31 7.32
CA SER A 325 7.88 12.48 6.85
C SER A 325 8.54 11.14 6.59
N ILE A 326 9.42 11.10 5.59
CA ILE A 326 10.21 9.92 5.26
C ILE A 326 11.57 10.01 5.95
N SER A 327 11.92 9.03 6.78
CA SER A 327 13.27 8.85 7.30
C SER A 327 13.98 7.74 6.51
N ARG A 328 15.19 8.03 6.03
CA ARG A 328 16.03 7.07 5.30
C ARG A 328 17.25 6.76 6.14
N GLN A 329 17.46 5.49 6.52
CA GLN A 329 18.55 5.10 7.42
C GLN A 329 19.40 3.97 6.83
N GLU A 330 20.73 4.13 6.92
CA GLU A 330 21.73 3.13 6.53
C GLU A 330 21.89 2.01 7.56
N ASN A 331 22.76 1.02 7.28
CA ASN A 331 23.10 -0.08 8.19
C ASN A 331 23.99 0.37 9.36
N GLN A 332 23.76 -0.25 10.54
CA GLN A 332 24.41 -0.09 11.85
C GLN A 332 23.84 1.03 12.75
N PRO A 333 23.93 0.91 14.10
CA PRO A 333 23.54 1.96 15.03
C PRO A 333 24.53 3.12 14.93
N ARG A 334 24.33 3.97 13.92
CA ARG A 334 24.90 5.32 13.86
C ARG A 334 23.86 6.32 14.33
N SER A 335 24.37 7.48 14.75
CA SER A 335 23.67 8.56 15.45
C SER A 335 22.23 8.76 14.98
N PRO A 336 21.28 8.95 15.92
CA PRO A 336 19.88 9.14 15.59
C PRO A 336 19.69 10.22 14.51
N SER A 337 18.85 9.94 13.52
CA SER A 337 18.42 10.98 12.59
C SER A 337 17.32 11.81 13.22
N ASN A 338 17.48 13.13 13.18
CA ASN A 338 16.43 14.05 13.60
C ASN A 338 15.40 14.18 12.49
N SER A 339 14.17 13.72 12.76
CA SER A 339 13.02 14.01 11.91
C SER A 339 12.28 15.20 12.52
N THR A 340 12.15 16.29 11.76
CA THR A 340 11.37 17.46 12.17
C THR A 340 10.14 17.56 11.28
N LEU A 341 8.97 17.55 11.91
CA LEU A 341 7.67 17.69 11.28
C LEU A 341 7.06 19.03 11.72
N GLY A 342 6.79 19.91 10.77
CA GLY A 342 5.97 21.10 11.01
C GLY A 342 4.49 20.77 10.79
N VAL A 343 3.63 21.08 11.75
CA VAL A 343 2.17 21.06 11.58
C VAL A 343 1.63 22.47 11.79
N CYS A 344 1.12 23.08 10.73
CA CYS A 344 0.31 24.28 10.85
C CYS A 344 -1.14 23.89 11.21
N ARG A 345 -1.73 24.55 12.22
CA ARG A 345 -3.16 24.47 12.50
C ARG A 345 -3.70 25.90 12.63
N SER A 346 -4.38 26.39 11.61
CA SER A 346 -5.18 27.64 11.64
C SER A 346 -6.05 27.68 10.38
N THR A 347 -7.38 27.84 10.40
CA THR A 347 -8.24 28.80 11.12
C THR A 347 -9.58 28.17 11.57
N ALA A 348 -10.29 28.77 12.52
CA ALA A 348 -11.63 28.40 12.98
C ALA A 348 -12.72 28.37 11.87
N PRO A 349 -13.97 27.98 12.22
CA PRO A 349 -14.55 26.66 11.98
C PRO A 349 -14.82 26.39 10.50
N THR A 350 -13.79 26.17 9.70
CA THR A 350 -13.85 25.32 8.49
C THR A 350 -12.42 24.98 8.10
N MET A 351 -12.18 23.71 7.76
CA MET A 351 -10.88 23.10 7.47
C MET A 351 -9.94 23.96 6.60
N ALA A 352 -8.62 23.83 6.80
CA ALA A 352 -7.64 24.22 5.78
C ALA A 352 -6.47 23.23 5.68
N VAL A 353 -6.45 22.47 4.58
CA VAL A 353 -5.36 22.46 3.59
C VAL A 353 -6.00 23.13 2.33
N VAL A 354 -5.35 24.11 1.70
CA VAL A 354 -5.89 25.44 1.25
C VAL A 354 -6.60 25.55 -0.12
N CYS A 355 -7.75 26.29 -0.24
CA CYS A 355 -8.01 27.43 -1.18
C CYS A 355 -9.47 27.99 -1.23
N SER A 356 -9.61 29.33 -1.08
CA SER A 356 -10.74 30.27 -1.32
C SER A 356 -11.73 30.66 -0.18
N ASN A 357 -11.83 31.99 0.00
CA ASN A 357 -12.49 32.84 1.03
C ASN A 357 -14.00 32.62 1.34
N ARG A 358 -14.40 32.58 2.63
CA ARG A 358 -15.09 33.67 3.41
C ARG A 358 -15.72 33.20 4.76
N ALA A 359 -15.37 33.94 5.82
CA ALA A 359 -16.18 34.45 6.96
C ALA A 359 -16.65 33.58 8.18
N HIS A 360 -16.06 33.91 9.35
CA HIS A 360 -16.65 34.24 10.68
C HIS A 360 -16.56 33.30 11.92
N SER A 361 -15.63 33.69 12.82
CA SER A 361 -15.71 34.01 14.28
C SER A 361 -15.84 32.97 15.42
N ASN A 362 -14.90 33.14 16.37
CA ASN A 362 -14.94 33.06 17.86
C ASN A 362 -14.91 31.71 18.60
N SER A 363 -13.79 31.40 19.28
CA SER A 363 -13.72 31.07 20.73
C SER A 363 -12.27 30.76 21.23
N GLN A 364 -12.07 30.86 22.55
CA GLN A 364 -10.80 30.96 23.32
C GLN A 364 -10.00 29.63 23.51
N PRO A 365 -8.70 29.67 23.90
CA PRO A 365 -7.79 28.52 23.83
C PRO A 365 -7.85 27.59 25.06
N VAL A 366 -7.81 26.27 24.81
CA VAL A 366 -7.70 25.19 25.82
C VAL A 366 -6.62 24.18 25.34
N PRO A 367 -5.85 23.50 26.22
CA PRO A 367 -4.62 22.81 25.84
C PRO A 367 -4.87 21.52 25.02
N HIS A 368 -4.18 21.37 23.89
CA HIS A 368 -4.16 20.14 23.10
C HIS A 368 -3.04 19.19 23.56
N ARG A 369 -3.31 17.87 23.53
CA ARG A 369 -2.32 16.81 23.78
C ARG A 369 -2.06 16.03 22.49
N ALA A 370 -0.81 15.97 22.05
CA ALA A 370 -0.39 15.10 20.94
C ALA A 370 -0.27 13.66 21.46
N ILE A 371 -0.89 12.70 20.76
CA ILE A 371 -0.75 11.27 21.04
C ILE A 371 -0.03 10.64 19.86
N CYS A 372 1.19 10.15 20.09
CA CYS A 372 1.88 9.29 19.14
C CYS A 372 1.47 7.85 19.45
N GLY A 373 0.72 7.21 18.55
CA GLY A 373 0.42 5.79 18.69
C GLY A 373 1.68 4.96 18.40
N SER A 374 2.06 4.09 19.33
CA SER A 374 3.06 3.05 19.10
C SER A 374 2.37 1.69 19.06
N ARG A 375 2.51 1.02 17.91
CA ARG A 375 2.09 -0.35 17.56
C ARG A 375 0.59 -0.60 17.51
#